data_AF-A0A094YLD6-F1
#
_entry.id   AF-A0A094YLD6-F1
#
_cell.length_a   1.000
_cell.length_b   1.000
_cell.length_c   1.000
_cell.angle_alpha   90.00
_cell.angle_beta   90.00
_cell.angle_gamma   90.00
#
_symmetry.space_group_name_H-M   'P 1'
#
loop_
_entity.id
_entity.type
_entity.pdbx_description
1 polymer ?
#
loop_
_entity_poly.entity_id
_entity_poly.type
_entity_poly.pdbx_seq_one_letter_code
_entity_poly.pdbx_strand_id
1 'polypeptide(L)' 'MAVNPETTVRKLVSLPKEVAKEIEDYRFENRIKTESEAIRQLIKLGLEKEKN' A
#
# COMPACT_ATOMS: atom_id res chain seq x y z
N MET A 1 5.57 10.06 3.66
CA MET A 1 5.75 10.83 2.40
C MET A 1 4.77 12.00 2.40
N ALA A 2 5.22 13.22 2.10
CA ALA A 2 4.30 14.35 1.87
C ALA A 2 3.66 14.18 0.48
N VAL A 3 2.35 14.41 0.37
CA VAL A 3 1.64 14.37 -0.92
C VAL A 3 2.07 15.60 -1.73
N ASN A 4 2.56 15.37 -2.95
CA ASN A 4 2.96 16.43 -3.88
C ASN A 4 2.24 16.19 -5.23
N PRO A 5 1.42 17.13 -5.72
CA PRO A 5 0.68 16.98 -6.97
C PRO A 5 1.57 16.69 -8.20
N GLU A 6 2.80 17.16 -8.22
CA GLU A 6 3.75 16.95 -9.34
C GLU A 6 4.35 15.54 -9.35
N THR A 7 4.38 14.86 -8.20
CA THR A 7 5.08 13.56 -8.06
C THR A 7 4.19 12.44 -7.52
N THR A 8 2.92 12.72 -7.23
CA THR A 8 1.97 11.75 -6.68
C THR A 8 0.62 11.84 -7.36
N VAL A 9 0.03 10.68 -7.65
CA VAL A 9 -1.31 10.56 -8.24
C VAL A 9 -2.21 9.79 -7.28
N ARG A 10 -3.43 10.27 -7.06
CA ARG A 10 -4.44 9.56 -6.27
C ARG A 10 -5.13 8.51 -7.14
N LYS A 11 -5.19 7.27 -6.65
CA LYS A 11 -5.99 6.19 -7.23
C LYS A 11 -7.06 5.79 -6.21
N LEU A 12 -8.29 5.58 -6.69
CA LEU A 12 -9.38 5.01 -5.91
C LEU A 12 -9.63 3.61 -6.44
N VAL A 13 -9.68 2.63 -5.55
CA VAL A 13 -9.92 1.23 -5.88
C VAL A 13 -10.81 0.63 -4.79
N SER A 14 -11.76 -0.21 -5.20
CA SER A 14 -12.54 -1.01 -4.27
C SER A 14 -11.79 -2.32 -4.02
N LEU A 15 -11.61 -2.69 -2.76
CA LEU A 15 -10.92 -3.92 -2.37
C LEU A 15 -11.92 -4.87 -1.68
N PRO A 16 -11.76 -6.19 -1.84
CA PRO A 16 -12.41 -7.16 -0.96
C PRO A 16 -12.07 -6.88 0.51
N LYS A 17 -13.00 -7.20 1.42
CA LYS A 17 -12.83 -6.92 2.85
C LYS A 17 -11.62 -7.66 3.43
N GLU A 18 -11.39 -8.86 2.94
CA GLU A 18 -10.31 -9.76 3.35
C GLU A 18 -8.96 -9.12 3.00
N VAL A 19 -8.81 -8.60 1.79
CA VAL A 19 -7.59 -7.92 1.33
C VAL A 19 -7.35 -6.62 2.12
N ALA A 20 -8.40 -5.85 2.39
CA ALA A 20 -8.30 -4.65 3.20
C ALA A 20 -7.80 -4.97 4.63
N LYS A 21 -8.27 -6.07 5.21
CA LYS A 21 -7.80 -6.56 6.50
C LYS A 21 -6.34 -7.00 6.46
N GLU A 22 -5.92 -7.74 5.45
CA GLU A 22 -4.51 -8.15 5.30
C GLU A 22 -3.56 -6.94 5.19
N ILE A 23 -3.98 -5.87 4.51
CA ILE A 23 -3.23 -4.61 4.44
C ILE A 23 -3.11 -3.96 5.82
N GLU A 24 -4.19 -3.97 6.60
CA GLU A 24 -4.21 -3.43 7.96
C GLU A 24 -3.31 -4.24 8.91
N ASP A 25 -3.39 -5.57 8.86
CA ASP A 25 -2.54 -6.47 9.64
C ASP A 25 -1.05 -6.25 9.30
N TYR A 26 -0.70 -6.22 8.01
CA TYR A 26 0.65 -5.91 7.55
C TYR A 26 1.16 -4.55 8.08
N ARG A 27 0.29 -3.54 8.08
CA ARG A 27 0.62 -2.21 8.60
C ARG A 27 1.00 -2.28 10.08
N PHE A 28 0.20 -2.96 10.91
CA PHE A 28 0.45 -3.04 12.35
C PHE A 28 1.69 -3.88 12.68
N GLU A 29 1.85 -5.03 12.02
CA GLU A 29 3.02 -5.90 12.19
C GLU A 29 4.34 -5.18 11.89
N ASN A 30 4.36 -4.40 10.81
CA ASN A 30 5.54 -3.65 10.37
C ASN A 30 5.63 -2.24 10.98
N ARG A 31 4.75 -1.91 11.94
CA ARG A 31 4.69 -0.60 12.62
C ARG A 31 4.61 0.59 11.65
N ILE A 32 3.90 0.41 10.54
CA ILE A 32 3.74 1.42 9.50
C ILE A 32 2.68 2.43 9.92
N LYS A 33 3.03 3.72 9.87
CA LYS A 33 2.18 4.78 10.41
C LYS A 33 0.81 4.90 9.72
N THR A 34 0.77 4.74 8.39
CA THR A 34 -0.43 4.98 7.58
C THR A 34 -0.71 3.82 6.64
N GLU A 35 -1.98 3.49 6.44
CA GLU A 35 -2.41 2.43 5.52
C GLU A 35 -1.94 2.68 4.08
N SER A 36 -1.98 3.93 3.59
CA SER A 36 -1.47 4.26 2.25
C SER A 36 0.01 3.92 2.06
N GLU A 37 0.80 3.96 3.14
CA GLU A 37 2.21 3.56 3.08
C GLU A 37 2.35 2.03 3.03
N ALA A 38 1.57 1.31 3.82
CA ALA A 38 1.50 -0.15 3.75
C ALA A 38 1.10 -0.63 2.34
N ILE A 39 0.06 -0.03 1.76
CA ILE A 39 -0.39 -0.32 0.39
C ILE A 39 0.75 -0.11 -0.62
N ARG A 40 1.49 1.01 -0.54
CA ARG A 40 2.61 1.30 -1.44
C ARG A 40 3.72 0.25 -1.33
N GLN A 41 4.07 -0.14 -0.11
CA GLN A 41 5.11 -1.16 0.12
C GLN A 41 4.68 -2.51 -0.43
N LEU A 42 3.46 -2.96 -0.14
CA LEU A 42 2.92 -4.21 -0.66
C LEU A 42 2.85 -4.24 -2.20
N ILE A 43 2.41 -3.15 -2.84
CA ILE A 43 2.43 -3.03 -4.31
C ILE A 43 3.85 -3.13 -4.84
N LYS A 44 4.81 -2.44 -4.22
CA LYS A 44 6.21 -2.48 -4.65
C LYS A 44 6.78 -3.89 -4.57
N LEU A 45 6.58 -4.58 -3.44
CA LEU A 45 7.00 -5.97 -3.24
C LEU A 45 6.36 -6.91 -4.27
N GLY A 46 5.07 -6.75 -4.56
CA GLY A 46 4.37 -7.53 -5.58
C GLY A 46 4.94 -7.31 -6.99
N LEU A 47 5.23 -6.06 -7.36
CA LEU A 47 5.83 -5.72 -8.66
C LEU A 47 7.27 -6.21 -8.78
N GLU A 48 8.06 -6.13 -7.70
CA GLU A 48 9.43 -6.67 -7.68
C GLU A 48 9.42 -8.20 -7.82
N LYS A 49 8.44 -8.88 -7.22
CA LYS A 49 8.29 -10.33 -7.33
C LYS A 49 7.81 -10.79 -8.70
N GLU A 50 7.01 -9.99 -9.41
CA GLU A 50 6.52 -10.33 -10.76
C GLU A 50 7.60 -10.15 -11.84
N LYS A 51 8.52 -9.20 -11.66
CA LYS A 51 9.62 -8.94 -12.61
C LYS A 51 10.77 -9.95 -12.54
N ASN A 52 10.83 -10.75 -11.48
CA ASN A 52 11.84 -11.79 -11.25
C ASN A 52 11.27 -13.17 -11.59
#